data_AF-Q8GWI8-F1
#
_entry.id   AF-Q8GWI8-F1
#
_cell.length_a   1.000
_cell.length_b   1.000
_cell.length_c   1.000
_cell.angle_alpha   90.00
_cell.angle_beta   90.00
_cell.angle_gamma   90.00
#
_symmetry.space_group_name_H-M   'P 1'
#
loop_
_entity.id
_entity.type
_entity.pdbx_description
1 polymer ?
#
loop_
_entity_poly.entity_id
_entity_poly.type
_entity_poly.pdbx_seq_one_letter_code
_entity_poly.pdbx_strand_id
1 'polypeptide(L)'
;MDPDRLNSPSTCTVTIEVLGHELDFAQDPNSKHLGTTVWDASMVFAKYLGKNSRKGRFSSSKLKGKRAIELGAGCGVAGFGT
;
A
#
# COMPACT_ATOMS: atom_id res chain seq x y z
N MET A 1 -7.80 -3.82 22.05
CA MET A 1 -7.41 -3.15 20.79
C MET A 1 -5.90 -3.27 20.72
N ASP A 2 -5.39 -3.88 19.65
CA ASP A 2 -3.95 -4.01 19.42
C ASP A 2 -3.44 -2.68 18.85
N PRO A 3 -2.61 -1.91 19.58
CA PRO A 3 -2.23 -0.55 19.19
C PRO A 3 -1.43 -0.51 17.88
N ASP A 4 -0.83 -1.65 17.48
CA ASP A 4 -0.02 -1.77 16.27
C ASP A 4 -0.86 -2.14 15.02
N ARG A 5 -2.17 -2.38 15.19
CA ARG A 5 -3.06 -2.77 14.10
C ARG A 5 -3.49 -1.55 13.29
N LEU A 6 -2.84 -1.36 12.14
CA LEU A 6 -3.09 -0.25 11.23
C LEU A 6 -4.51 -0.24 10.61
N ASN A 7 -5.12 -1.41 10.39
CA ASN A 7 -6.47 -1.50 9.84
C ASN A 7 -7.48 -2.05 10.86
N SER A 8 -8.50 -1.25 11.20
CA SER A 8 -9.62 -1.64 12.07
C SER A 8 -10.97 -1.57 11.32
N PRO A 9 -11.98 -2.37 11.72
CA PRO A 9 -13.33 -2.31 11.13
C PRO A 9 -14.05 -0.96 11.30
N SER A 10 -13.49 -0.05 12.10
CA SER A 10 -14.05 1.29 12.35
C SER A 10 -13.24 2.41 11.67
N THR A 11 -12.14 2.07 11.01
CA THR A 11 -11.21 3.05 10.44
C THR A 11 -11.56 3.33 8.98
N CYS A 12 -11.91 4.58 8.65
CA CYS A 12 -12.15 4.99 7.25
C CYS A 12 -10.90 5.50 6.53
N THR A 13 -9.79 5.71 7.26
CA THR A 13 -8.52 6.19 6.71
C THR A 13 -7.36 5.39 7.28
N VAL A 14 -6.55 4.79 6.43
CA VAL A 14 -5.29 4.15 6.83
C VAL A 14 -4.13 5.04 6.40
N THR A 15 -3.36 5.49 7.38
CA THR A 15 -2.16 6.30 7.14
C THR A 15 -0.92 5.39 7.09
N ILE A 16 -0.13 5.50 6.03
CA ILE A 16 1.11 4.72 5.86
C ILE A 16 2.20 5.56 5.18
N GLU A 17 3.42 5.51 5.72
CA GLU A 17 4.59 6.07 5.04
C GLU A 17 5.05 5.17 3.88
N VAL A 18 5.11 5.71 2.67
CA VAL A 18 5.63 5.03 1.48
C VAL A 18 6.70 5.91 0.83
N LEU A 19 7.91 5.37 0.68
CA LEU A 19 9.06 6.09 0.07
C LEU A 19 9.37 7.46 0.71
N GLY A 20 9.15 7.61 2.02
CA GLY A 20 9.35 8.87 2.76
C GLY A 20 8.19 9.86 2.68
N HIS A 21 7.07 9.46 2.09
CA HIS A 21 5.83 10.25 2.04
C HIS A 21 4.75 9.59 2.89
N GLU A 22 4.12 10.36 3.77
CA GLU A 22 2.93 9.91 4.50
C GLU A 22 1.72 10.01 3.57
N LEU A 23 1.03 8.88 3.38
CA LEU A 23 -0.12 8.77 2.49
C LEU A 23 -1.35 8.32 3.28
N ASP A 24 -2.48 8.97 3.01
CA ASP A 24 -3.78 8.62 3.55
C ASP A 24 -4.60 7.85 2.51
N PHE A 25 -4.96 6.61 2.84
CA PHE A 25 -5.81 5.77 2.02
C PHE A 25 -7.22 5.72 2.59
N ALA A 26 -8.18 6.20 1.81
CA ALA A 26 -9.59 6.05 2.12
C ALA A 26 -10.00 4.58 1.97
N GLN A 27 -10.73 4.07 2.96
CA GLN A 27 -11.39 2.77 2.91
C GLN A 27 -12.82 2.87 3.46
N ASP A 28 -13.66 1.94 3.03
CA ASP A 28 -15.00 1.76 3.60
C ASP A 28 -15.09 0.36 4.23
N PRO A 29 -14.97 0.25 5.56
CA PRO A 29 -15.01 -1.03 6.25
C PRO A 29 -16.42 -1.63 6.34
N ASN A 30 -17.47 -0.87 6.00
CA ASN A 30 -18.87 -1.32 6.05
C ASN A 30 -19.40 -1.75 4.67
N SER A 31 -18.65 -1.47 3.62
CA SER A 31 -18.95 -1.90 2.26
C SER A 31 -18.98 -3.42 2.12
N LYS A 32 -19.86 -3.93 1.25
CA LYS A 32 -19.89 -5.35 0.85
C LYS A 32 -18.87 -5.67 -0.26
N HIS A 33 -18.19 -4.66 -0.80
CA HIS A 33 -17.21 -4.81 -1.87
C HIS A 33 -15.79 -4.90 -1.29
N LEU A 34 -15.10 -6.01 -1.51
CA LEU A 34 -13.74 -6.24 -0.97
C LEU A 34 -12.69 -5.24 -1.48
N GLY A 35 -12.97 -4.52 -2.57
CA GLY A 35 -12.08 -3.52 -3.15
C GLY A 35 -11.98 -2.23 -2.35
N THR A 36 -12.83 -2.01 -1.35
CA THR A 36 -12.85 -0.79 -0.53
C THR A 36 -12.07 -0.92 0.76
N THR A 37 -11.37 -2.03 0.98
CA THR A 37 -10.57 -2.28 2.18
C THR A 37 -9.08 -2.19 1.85
N VAL A 38 -8.31 -1.51 2.70
CA VAL A 38 -6.84 -1.57 2.65
C VAL A 38 -6.38 -2.92 3.20
N TRP A 39 -6.00 -3.84 2.32
CA TRP A 39 -5.55 -5.17 2.75
C TRP A 39 -4.11 -5.13 3.25
N ASP A 40 -3.82 -5.80 4.37
CA ASP A 40 -2.48 -5.85 4.98
C ASP A 40 -1.37 -6.23 3.96
N ALA A 41 -1.67 -7.15 3.05
CA ALA A 41 -0.73 -7.57 2.01
C ALA A 41 -0.29 -6.43 1.09
N SER A 42 -1.17 -5.48 0.78
CA SER A 42 -0.85 -4.30 -0.04
C SER A 42 0.14 -3.37 0.68
N MET A 43 -0.03 -3.20 1.99
CA MET A 43 0.87 -2.41 2.85
C MET A 43 2.24 -3.09 2.98
N VAL A 44 2.26 -4.41 3.21
CA VAL A 44 3.49 -5.21 3.27
C VAL A 44 4.25 -5.09 1.94
N PHE A 45 3.55 -5.17 0.81
CA PHE A 45 4.20 -5.05 -0.50
C PHE A 45 4.77 -3.66 -0.75
N ALA A 46 4.02 -2.59 -0.46
CA ALA A 46 4.52 -1.21 -0.55
C ALA A 46 5.78 -0.99 0.31
N LYS A 47 5.78 -1.48 1.56
CA LYS A 47 6.95 -1.42 2.46
C LYS A 47 8.11 -2.27 1.95
N TYR A 48 7.85 -3.44 1.37
CA TYR A 48 8.88 -4.29 0.75
C TYR A 48 9.59 -3.56 -0.40
N LEU A 49 8.83 -2.91 -1.29
CA LEU A 49 9.39 -2.14 -2.39
C LEU A 49 10.22 -0.96 -1.87
N GLY A 50 9.69 -0.19 -0.92
CA GLY A 50 10.41 0.92 -0.29
C GLY A 50 11.73 0.49 0.37
N LYS A 51 11.71 -0.58 1.17
CA LYS A 51 12.90 -1.15 1.84
C LYS A 51 13.96 -1.65 0.85
N ASN A 52 13.56 -2.07 -0.35
CA ASN A 52 14.46 -2.58 -1.38
C ASN A 52 14.70 -1.60 -2.53
N SER A 53 14.24 -0.35 -2.44
CA SER A 53 14.40 0.70 -3.47
C SER A 53 15.86 0.90 -3.93
N ARG A 54 16.84 0.58 -3.08
CA ARG A 54 18.28 0.70 -3.40
C ARG A 54 18.95 -0.58 -3.90
N LYS A 55 18.26 -1.73 -3.97
CA LYS A 55 18.87 -3.03 -4.35
C LYS A 55 17.91 -4.04 -4.98
N GLY A 56 18.46 -5.05 -5.63
CA GLY A 56 17.68 -6.18 -6.16
C GLY A 56 16.99 -5.87 -7.48
N ARG A 57 15.90 -6.60 -7.80
CA ARG A 57 15.15 -6.46 -9.06
C ARG A 57 14.22 -5.25 -9.06
N PHE A 58 13.76 -4.83 -7.88
CA PHE A 58 12.81 -3.74 -7.68
C PHE A 58 13.49 -2.44 -7.20
N SER A 59 14.78 -2.26 -7.51
CA SER A 59 15.45 -1.00 -7.20
C SER A 59 14.89 0.13 -8.08
N SER A 60 14.87 1.35 -7.55
CA SER A 60 14.40 2.54 -8.28
C SER A 60 15.16 2.74 -9.59
N SER A 61 16.46 2.39 -9.66
CA SER A 61 17.25 2.43 -10.90
C SER A 61 16.74 1.48 -12.00
N LYS A 62 16.13 0.34 -11.64
CA LYS A 62 15.59 -0.64 -12.59
C LYS A 62 14.13 -0.38 -12.95
N LEU A 63 13.37 0.20 -12.01
CA LEU A 63 11.95 0.52 -12.19
C LEU A 63 11.72 1.88 -12.87
N LYS A 64 12.65 2.84 -12.75
CA LYS A 64 12.52 4.16 -13.37
C LYS A 64 12.27 4.05 -14.87
N GLY A 65 11.16 4.66 -15.31
CA GLY A 65 10.72 4.66 -16.72
C GLY A 65 10.08 3.35 -17.19
N LYS A 66 9.87 2.37 -16.31
CA LYS A 66 9.08 1.17 -16.63
C LYS A 66 7.60 1.47 -16.52
N ARG A 67 6.81 0.74 -17.29
CA ARG A 67 5.35 0.75 -17.22
C ARG A 67 4.92 -0.45 -16.39
N ALA A 68 4.12 -0.19 -15.36
CA ALA A 68 3.55 -1.20 -14.48
C ALA A 68 2.02 -1.11 -14.49
N ILE A 69 1.39 -2.22 -14.10
CA ILE A 69 -0.05 -2.29 -13.86
C ILE A 69 -0.27 -3.03 -12.54
N GLU A 70 -1.14 -2.50 -11.70
CA GLU A 70 -1.61 -3.15 -10.48
C GLU A 70 -2.94 -3.84 -10.77
N LEU A 71 -2.98 -5.16 -10.63
CA LEU A 71 -4.20 -5.95 -10.84
C LEU A 71 -4.88 -6.18 -9.48
N GLY A 72 -6.19 -5.92 -9.42
CA GLY A 72 -6.93 -6.02 -8.16
C GLY A 72 -6.49 -4.95 -7.13
N ALA A 73 -6.27 -3.72 -7.59
CA ALA A 73 -5.65 -2.65 -6.80
C ALA A 73 -6.41 -2.31 -5.49
N GLY A 74 -7.73 -2.53 -5.42
CA GLY A 74 -8.52 -2.11 -4.27
C GLY A 74 -8.35 -0.61 -4.01
N CYS A 75 -7.89 -0.24 -2.81
CA CYS A 75 -7.54 1.15 -2.46
C CYS A 75 -6.24 1.66 -3.12
N GLY A 76 -5.51 0.84 -3.87
CA GLY A 76 -4.35 1.22 -4.69
C GLY A 76 -3.02 1.35 -3.95
N VAL A 77 -2.93 0.87 -2.71
CA VAL A 77 -1.79 1.09 -1.80
C VAL A 77 -0.47 0.56 -2.38
N ALA A 78 -0.49 -0.60 -3.02
CA ALA A 78 0.73 -1.26 -3.47
C ALA A 78 1.40 -0.53 -4.64
N GLY A 79 0.62 0.10 -5.53
CA GLY A 79 1.12 0.90 -6.65
C GLY A 79 1.99 2.09 -6.22
N PHE A 80 1.73 2.69 -5.06
CA PHE A 80 2.49 3.84 -4.55
C PHE A 80 3.91 3.48 -4.09
N GLY A 81 4.25 2.19 -3.98
CA GLY A 81 5.60 1.73 -3.63
C GLY A 81 6.58 1.64 -4.81
N THR A 82 6.15 1.95 -6.04
CA THR A 82 6.93 1.71 -7.28
C THR A 82 7.71 2.91 -7.80
#